data_AF-A0A2D7TRC0-F1
#
_entry.id   AF-A0A2D7TRC0-F1
#
_cell.length_a   1.000
_cell.length_b   1.000
_cell.length_c   1.000
_cell.angle_alpha   90.00
_cell.angle_beta   90.00
_cell.angle_gamma   90.00
#
_symmetry.space_group_name_H-M   'P 1'
#
loop_
_entity.id
_entity.type
_entity.pdbx_description
1 polymer ?
#
loop_
_entity_poly.entity_id
_entity_poly.type
_entity_poly.pdbx_seq_one_letter_code
_entity_poly.pdbx_strand_id
1 'polypeptide(L)'
;MDIWRPKQVEAAMMRYRAGDVRGLAGDLEDIAHPGAPLIAYAIAQAHRGGSKGEAGELLREEVSRRAQYLLRHLGSNIWVLELIAASAPLFGLLGTVLGMIVAFQGVGQGSGGADTALLAAGIWEALLTTAFGLAVALPFSILAAVFNNAVDNTRDLLEDALTEIMVRSATGASAKA
;
A
#
# COMPACT_ATOMS: atom_id res chain seq x y z
N MET A 1 -9.58 4.35 -12.67
CA MET A 1 -8.67 3.66 -11.72
C MET A 1 -9.03 2.18 -11.73
N ASP A 2 -8.59 1.44 -12.76
CA ASP A 2 -8.89 0.01 -12.96
C ASP A 2 -7.72 -0.92 -12.59
N ILE A 3 -6.69 -0.37 -11.95
CA ILE A 3 -5.41 -1.05 -11.63
C ILE A 3 -5.60 -2.11 -10.52
N TRP A 4 -6.74 -2.07 -9.81
CA TRP A 4 -7.05 -2.83 -8.61
C TRP A 4 -8.37 -3.62 -8.72
N ARG A 5 -8.74 -4.09 -9.91
CA ARG A 5 -10.01 -4.81 -10.10
C ARG A 5 -9.89 -6.30 -9.75
N PRO A 6 -10.38 -6.77 -8.58
CA PRO A 6 -10.40 -8.19 -8.24
C PRO A 6 -11.30 -8.99 -9.19
N LYS A 7 -12.31 -8.38 -9.83
CA LYS A 7 -13.33 -9.08 -10.63
C LYS A 7 -12.75 -9.99 -11.72
N GLN A 8 -11.66 -9.59 -12.37
CA GLN A 8 -11.04 -10.40 -13.43
C GLN A 8 -10.30 -11.61 -12.82
N VAL A 9 -9.55 -11.39 -11.74
CA VAL A 9 -8.87 -12.47 -11.01
C VAL A 9 -9.87 -13.41 -10.35
N GLU A 10 -10.95 -12.87 -9.79
CA GLU A 10 -12.04 -13.61 -9.20
C GLU A 10 -12.75 -14.48 -10.25
N ALA A 11 -13.02 -13.95 -11.45
CA ALA A 11 -13.55 -14.73 -12.56
C ALA A 11 -12.61 -15.86 -13.00
N ALA A 12 -11.29 -15.61 -13.03
CA ALA A 12 -10.30 -16.65 -13.30
C ALA A 12 -10.30 -17.73 -12.20
N MET A 13 -10.36 -17.34 -10.93
CA MET A 13 -10.46 -18.27 -9.80
C MET A 13 -11.79 -19.04 -9.80
N MET A 14 -12.90 -18.46 -10.26
CA MET A 14 -14.16 -19.20 -10.46
C MET A 14 -14.01 -20.31 -11.52
N ARG A 15 -13.29 -20.06 -12.61
CA ARG A 15 -12.98 -21.10 -13.63
C ARG A 15 -12.08 -22.19 -13.05
N TYR A 16 -11.07 -21.80 -12.28
CA TYR A 16 -10.24 -22.76 -11.53
C TYR A 16 -11.08 -23.64 -10.60
N ARG A 17 -12.02 -23.04 -9.85
CA ARG A 17 -12.94 -23.76 -8.96
C ARG A 17 -13.85 -24.74 -9.69
N ALA A 18 -14.25 -24.40 -10.91
CA ALA A 18 -15.03 -25.27 -11.80
C ALA A 18 -14.21 -26.40 -12.44
N GLY A 19 -12.89 -26.44 -12.22
CA GLY A 19 -11.98 -27.44 -12.78
C GLY A 19 -11.56 -27.16 -14.22
N ASP A 20 -11.92 -26.00 -14.78
CA ASP A 20 -11.46 -25.57 -16.09
C ASP A 20 -10.12 -24.83 -15.96
N VAL A 21 -9.03 -25.57 -16.14
CA VAL A 21 -7.66 -25.08 -15.97
C VAL A 21 -6.95 -24.92 -17.31
N ARG A 22 -7.62 -25.23 -18.43
CA ARG A 22 -7.04 -25.14 -19.77
C ARG A 22 -6.94 -23.66 -20.17
N GLY A 23 -5.74 -23.20 -20.49
CA GLY A 23 -5.50 -21.80 -20.89
C GLY A 23 -5.51 -20.78 -19.74
N LEU A 24 -5.94 -21.17 -18.55
CA LEU A 24 -6.14 -20.26 -17.42
C LEU A 24 -4.87 -19.51 -16.99
N ALA A 25 -3.71 -20.16 -17.06
CA ALA A 25 -2.44 -19.51 -16.74
C ALA A 25 -2.10 -18.38 -17.73
N GLY A 26 -2.40 -18.56 -19.03
CA GLY A 26 -2.22 -17.52 -20.03
C GLY A 26 -3.21 -16.37 -19.84
N ASP A 27 -4.48 -16.70 -19.58
CA ASP A 27 -5.52 -15.69 -19.31
C ASP A 27 -5.16 -14.83 -18.09
N LEU A 28 -4.52 -15.39 -17.06
CA LEU A 28 -4.05 -14.68 -15.87
C LEU A 28 -2.79 -13.82 -16.14
N GLU A 29 -1.91 -14.23 -17.07
CA GLU A 29 -0.74 -13.44 -17.47
C GLU A 29 -1.15 -12.14 -18.20
N ASP A 30 -2.28 -12.17 -18.91
CA ASP A 30 -2.82 -11.00 -19.62
C ASP A 30 -3.56 -10.01 -18.70
N ILE A 31 -3.80 -10.37 -17.44
CA ILE A 31 -4.46 -9.49 -16.47
C ILE A 31 -3.44 -8.50 -15.90
N ALA A 32 -3.74 -7.20 -15.98
CA ALA A 32 -2.88 -6.12 -15.48
C ALA A 32 -2.63 -6.09 -13.96
N HIS A 33 -3.20 -7.03 -13.20
CA HIS A 33 -3.13 -7.07 -11.74
C HIS A 33 -1.76 -7.61 -11.28
N PRO A 34 -1.09 -6.96 -10.31
CA PRO A 34 0.28 -7.33 -9.89
C PRO A 34 0.39 -8.77 -9.38
N GLY A 35 -0.67 -9.29 -8.75
CA GLY A 35 -0.72 -10.67 -8.26
C GLY A 35 -1.02 -11.75 -9.32
N ALA A 36 -1.52 -11.38 -10.51
CA ALA A 36 -2.00 -12.36 -11.48
C ALA A 36 -0.90 -13.28 -12.06
N PRO A 37 0.31 -12.78 -12.40
CA PRO A 37 1.40 -13.64 -12.85
C PRO A 37 1.85 -14.67 -11.81
N LEU A 38 1.80 -14.31 -10.51
CA LEU A 38 2.16 -15.23 -9.45
C LEU A 38 1.10 -16.34 -9.28
N ILE A 39 -0.18 -15.99 -9.39
CA ILE A 39 -1.28 -16.95 -9.37
C ILE A 39 -1.18 -17.88 -10.58
N ALA A 40 -0.91 -17.35 -11.78
CA ALA A 40 -0.68 -18.15 -12.99
C ALA A 40 0.46 -19.16 -12.79
N TYR A 41 1.60 -18.70 -12.26
CA TYR A 41 2.75 -19.55 -11.94
C TYR A 41 2.39 -20.66 -10.93
N ALA A 42 1.65 -20.32 -9.87
CA ALA A 42 1.24 -21.30 -8.86
C ALA A 42 0.30 -22.37 -9.45
N ILE A 43 -0.67 -21.99 -10.28
CA ILE A 43 -1.57 -22.93 -10.97
C ILE A 43 -0.77 -23.84 -11.90
N ALA A 44 0.14 -23.27 -12.72
CA ALA A 44 0.94 -24.03 -13.68
C ALA A 44 1.83 -25.09 -12.99
N GLN A 45 2.47 -24.74 -11.86
CA GLN A 45 3.32 -25.66 -11.12
C GLN A 45 2.52 -26.72 -10.34
N ALA A 46 1.39 -26.32 -9.74
CA ALA A 46 0.50 -27.26 -9.05
C ALA A 46 -0.02 -28.35 -10.01
N HIS A 47 -0.34 -27.98 -11.25
CA HIS A 47 -0.80 -28.93 -12.27
C HIS A 47 0.26 -29.88 -12.82
N ARG A 48 1.55 -29.49 -12.79
CA ARG A 48 2.67 -30.35 -13.22
C ARG A 48 3.05 -31.42 -12.19
N GLY A 49 2.27 -31.58 -11.12
CA GLY A 49 2.53 -32.54 -10.05
C GLY A 49 3.39 -31.98 -8.91
N GLY A 50 3.67 -30.67 -8.92
CA GLY A 50 4.43 -29.97 -7.88
C GLY A 50 3.69 -29.83 -6.54
N SER A 51 2.50 -30.41 -6.36
CA SER A 51 1.73 -30.35 -5.11
C SER A 51 1.88 -31.56 -4.18
N LYS A 52 2.69 -32.56 -4.55
CA LYS A 52 2.80 -33.83 -3.81
C LYS A 52 4.02 -33.86 -2.88
N GLY A 53 3.81 -34.32 -1.65
CA GLY A 53 4.87 -34.58 -0.67
C GLY A 53 5.79 -33.37 -0.46
N GLU A 54 7.09 -33.63 -0.35
CA GLU A 54 8.12 -32.60 -0.17
C GLU A 54 8.13 -31.53 -1.29
N ALA A 55 7.80 -31.92 -2.53
CA ALA A 55 7.72 -30.97 -3.65
C ALA A 55 6.58 -29.95 -3.47
N GLY A 56 5.47 -30.34 -2.82
CA GLY A 56 4.36 -29.45 -2.48
C GLY A 56 4.73 -28.43 -1.41
N GLU A 57 5.49 -28.84 -0.40
CA GLU A 57 5.99 -27.94 0.64
C GLU A 57 6.98 -26.94 0.05
N LEU A 58 7.93 -27.40 -0.77
CA LEU A 58 8.88 -26.51 -1.47
C LEU A 58 8.17 -25.53 -2.41
N LEU A 59 7.12 -25.97 -3.12
CA LEU A 59 6.31 -25.08 -3.96
C LEU A 59 5.61 -24.02 -3.11
N ARG A 60 5.03 -24.41 -1.97
CA ARG A 60 4.37 -23.49 -1.04
C ARG A 60 5.34 -22.44 -0.50
N GLU A 61 6.54 -22.85 -0.10
CA GLU A 61 7.58 -21.93 0.36
C GLU A 61 8.02 -20.96 -0.73
N GLU A 62 8.30 -21.46 -1.95
CA GLU A 62 8.76 -20.63 -3.06
C GLU A 62 7.70 -19.60 -3.49
N VAL A 63 6.44 -20.02 -3.57
CA VAL A 63 5.33 -19.14 -3.93
C VAL A 63 5.08 -18.09 -2.83
N SER A 64 5.17 -18.49 -1.56
CA SER A 64 5.08 -17.55 -0.42
C SER A 64 6.23 -16.54 -0.43
N ARG A 65 7.46 -16.99 -0.72
CA ARG A 65 8.64 -16.13 -0.85
C ARG A 65 8.46 -15.09 -1.96
N ARG A 66 7.93 -15.50 -3.12
CA ARG A 66 7.63 -14.59 -4.25
C ARG A 66 6.51 -13.61 -3.91
N ALA A 67 5.44 -14.06 -3.25
CA ALA A 67 4.35 -13.19 -2.79
C ALA A 67 4.88 -12.09 -1.87
N GLN A 68 5.67 -12.45 -0.86
CA GLN A 68 6.28 -11.49 0.06
C GLN A 68 7.23 -10.52 -0.65
N TYR A 69 8.01 -10.98 -1.63
CA TYR A 69 8.87 -10.12 -2.42
C TYR A 69 8.06 -9.08 -3.21
N LEU A 70 7.01 -9.51 -3.89
CA LEU A 70 6.10 -8.65 -4.64
C LEU A 70 5.43 -7.60 -3.73
N LEU A 71 4.87 -8.02 -2.60
CA LEU A 71 4.21 -7.12 -1.65
C LEU A 71 5.16 -6.07 -1.07
N ARG A 72 6.39 -6.47 -0.71
CA ARG A 72 7.42 -5.51 -0.30
C ARG A 72 7.75 -4.50 -1.39
N HIS A 73 7.82 -4.95 -2.64
CA HIS A 73 8.11 -4.05 -3.76
C HIS A 73 6.96 -3.06 -4.00
N LEU A 74 5.71 -3.52 -3.95
CA LEU A 74 4.51 -2.68 -4.04
C LEU A 74 4.44 -1.62 -2.94
N GLY A 75 4.79 -1.98 -1.70
CA GLY A 75 4.76 -1.07 -0.55
C GLY A 75 5.99 -0.16 -0.42
N SER A 76 7.04 -0.39 -1.21
CA SER A 76 8.38 0.20 -0.98
C SER A 76 8.46 1.73 -1.07
N ASN A 77 7.49 2.39 -1.71
CA ASN A 77 7.48 3.85 -1.87
C ASN A 77 6.40 4.55 -1.02
N ILE A 78 5.52 3.79 -0.36
CA ILE A 78 4.39 4.37 0.41
C ILE A 78 4.91 5.11 1.66
N TRP A 79 6.00 4.63 2.26
CA TRP A 79 6.61 5.27 3.44
C TRP A 79 6.97 6.75 3.22
N VAL A 80 7.27 7.16 1.98
CA VAL A 80 7.58 8.57 1.66
C VAL A 80 6.33 9.44 1.86
N LEU A 81 5.17 8.95 1.45
CA LEU A 81 3.89 9.66 1.62
C LEU A 81 3.53 9.77 3.10
N GLU A 82 3.73 8.68 3.85
CA GLU A 82 3.53 8.66 5.30
C GLU A 82 4.48 9.63 6.01
N LEU A 83 5.74 9.69 5.59
CA LEU A 83 6.72 10.62 6.14
C LEU A 83 6.32 12.07 5.88
N ILE A 84 5.86 12.41 4.67
CA ILE A 84 5.38 13.76 4.35
C ILE A 84 4.15 14.09 5.20
N ALA A 85 3.19 13.17 5.28
CA ALA A 85 1.97 13.35 6.07
C ALA A 85 2.28 13.58 7.56
N ALA A 86 3.26 12.86 8.12
CA ALA A 86 3.65 12.96 9.52
C ALA A 86 4.52 14.19 9.83
N SER A 87 5.39 14.60 8.89
CA SER A 87 6.34 15.70 9.10
C SER A 87 5.76 17.08 8.76
N ALA A 88 4.84 17.19 7.80
CA ALA A 88 4.27 18.46 7.36
C ALA A 88 3.66 19.31 8.51
N PRO A 89 2.91 18.75 9.48
CA PRO A 89 2.41 19.51 10.63
C PRO A 89 3.53 20.02 11.53
N LEU A 90 4.62 19.26 11.68
CA LEU A 90 5.78 19.67 12.48
C LEU A 90 6.49 20.87 11.85
N PHE A 91 6.59 20.92 10.52
CA PHE A 91 7.07 22.10 9.81
C PHE A 91 6.15 23.32 9.98
N GLY A 92 4.82 23.11 10.00
CA GLY A 92 3.86 24.18 10.30
C GLY A 92 4.00 24.72 11.73
N LEU A 93 4.19 23.83 12.70
CA LEU A 93 4.48 24.18 14.09
C LEU A 93 5.82 24.93 14.21
N LEU A 94 6.88 24.49 13.52
CA LEU A 94 8.14 25.22 13.46
C LEU A 94 7.94 26.66 12.95
N GLY A 95 7.10 26.84 11.92
CA GLY A 95 6.72 28.16 11.41
C GLY A 95 6.07 29.04 12.49
N THR A 96 5.21 28.48 13.35
CA THR A 96 4.62 29.25 14.46
C THR A 96 5.67 29.75 15.43
N VAL A 97 6.64 28.90 15.78
CA VAL A 97 7.72 29.26 16.70
C VAL A 97 8.55 30.39 16.11
N LEU A 98 8.91 30.30 14.83
CA LEU A 98 9.66 31.36 14.14
C LEU A 98 8.86 32.68 14.07
N GLY A 99 7.58 32.63 13.72
CA GLY A 99 6.71 33.82 13.66
C GLY A 99 6.58 34.50 15.03
N MET A 100 6.43 33.73 16.10
CA MET A 100 6.40 34.26 17.46
C MET A 100 7.73 34.86 17.90
N ILE A 101 8.87 34.28 17.52
CA ILE A 101 10.20 34.85 17.80
C ILE A 101 10.33 36.24 17.16
N VAL A 102 9.94 36.39 15.89
CA VAL A 102 9.97 37.68 15.19
C VAL A 102 9.02 38.69 15.85
N ALA A 103 7.80 38.26 16.18
CA ALA A 103 6.81 39.11 16.84
C ALA A 103 7.31 39.68 18.18
N PHE A 104 7.98 38.85 18.99
CA PHE A 104 8.53 39.29 20.28
C PHE A 104 9.83 40.10 20.18
N GLN A 105 10.66 39.87 19.16
CA GLN A 105 11.85 40.70 18.93
C GLN A 105 11.50 42.17 18.66
N GLY A 106 10.42 42.41 17.92
CA GLY A 106 9.95 43.78 17.65
C GLY A 106 9.47 44.52 18.91
N VAL A 107 8.91 43.79 19.88
CA VAL A 107 8.47 44.37 21.17
C VAL A 107 9.67 44.74 22.06
N GLY A 108 10.76 43.96 22.02
CA GLY A 108 11.94 44.19 22.86
C GLY A 108 12.83 45.37 22.45
N GLN A 109 12.70 45.86 21.21
CA GLN A 109 13.55 46.94 20.67
C GLN A 109 12.86 48.32 20.62
N GLY A 110 11.54 48.38 20.86
CA GLY A 110 10.77 49.63 20.85
C GLY A 110 10.76 50.35 22.20
N SER A 111 11.30 51.57 22.24
CA SER A 111 11.16 52.48 23.38
C SER A 111 9.75 53.08 23.43
N GLY A 112 8.79 52.35 23.99
CA GLY A 112 7.45 52.86 24.32
C GLY A 112 6.32 52.15 23.60
N GLY A 113 5.64 51.25 24.31
CA GLY A 113 4.44 50.54 23.87
C GLY A 113 4.75 49.46 22.84
N ALA A 114 4.40 48.21 23.14
CA ALA A 114 4.41 47.16 22.14
C ALA A 114 3.56 47.62 20.94
N ASP A 115 4.16 47.71 19.75
CA ASP A 115 3.40 48.03 18.54
C ASP A 115 2.45 46.86 18.24
N THR A 116 1.23 46.96 18.76
CA THR A 116 0.22 45.90 18.75
C THR A 116 -0.08 45.40 17.33
N ALA A 117 0.09 46.26 16.32
CA ALA A 117 -0.05 45.90 14.92
C ALA A 117 1.05 44.92 14.47
N LEU A 118 2.30 45.15 14.88
CA LEU A 118 3.44 44.28 14.54
C LEU A 118 3.30 42.90 15.20
N LEU A 119 2.84 42.87 16.46
CA LEU A 119 2.58 41.63 17.18
C LEU A 119 1.45 40.83 16.49
N ALA A 120 0.35 41.49 16.12
CA ALA A 120 -0.77 40.85 15.43
C ALA A 120 -0.36 40.26 14.07
N ALA A 121 0.52 40.95 13.32
CA ALA A 121 1.06 40.45 12.06
C ALA A 121 1.88 39.16 12.24
N GLY A 122 2.78 39.11 13.23
CA GLY A 122 3.58 37.91 13.49
C GLY A 122 2.76 36.71 13.97
N ILE A 123 1.69 36.95 14.73
CA ILE A 123 0.72 35.90 15.12
C ILE A 123 -0.04 35.39 13.89
N TRP A 124 -0.49 36.28 13.00
CA TRP A 124 -1.15 35.89 11.76
C TRP A 124 -0.27 34.99 10.88
N GLU A 125 0.99 35.37 10.69
CA GLU A 125 1.95 34.56 9.93
C GLU A 125 2.17 33.18 10.57
N ALA A 126 2.31 33.12 11.89
CA ALA A 126 2.42 31.87 12.63
C ALA A 126 1.20 30.94 12.40
N LEU A 127 -0.02 31.48 12.46
CA LEU A 127 -1.23 30.71 12.22
C LEU A 127 -1.32 30.23 10.77
N LEU A 128 -0.91 31.06 9.81
CA LEU A 128 -0.90 30.70 8.39
C LEU A 128 0.05 29.54 8.09
N THR A 129 1.24 29.51 8.68
CA THR A 129 2.18 28.38 8.49
C THR A 129 1.64 27.07 9.06
N THR A 130 0.88 27.13 10.16
CA THR A 130 0.19 25.94 10.70
C THR A 130 -0.87 25.43 9.74
N ALA A 131 -1.71 26.34 9.23
CA ALA A 131 -2.75 26.00 8.28
C ALA A 131 -2.15 25.34 7.01
N PHE A 132 -1.02 25.86 6.52
CA PHE A 132 -0.30 25.26 5.39
C PHE A 132 0.24 23.86 5.69
N GLY A 133 0.86 23.66 6.86
CA GLY A 133 1.34 22.33 7.29
C GLY A 133 0.23 21.28 7.31
N LEU A 134 -0.95 21.66 7.80
CA LEU A 134 -2.14 20.80 7.79
C LEU A 134 -2.71 20.58 6.38
N ALA A 135 -2.74 21.63 5.55
CA ALA A 135 -3.22 21.55 4.17
C ALA A 135 -2.39 20.58 3.32
N VAL A 136 -1.09 20.44 3.60
CA VAL A 136 -0.22 19.42 2.98
C VAL A 136 -0.40 18.06 3.66
N ALA A 137 -0.47 17.98 4.99
CA ALA A 137 -0.54 16.70 5.70
C ALA A 137 -1.77 15.85 5.32
N LEU A 138 -2.94 16.47 5.19
CA LEU A 138 -4.21 15.79 4.92
C LEU A 138 -4.23 15.00 3.60
N PRO A 139 -3.96 15.60 2.42
CA PRO A 139 -3.99 14.87 1.16
C PRO A 139 -2.96 13.75 1.10
N PHE A 140 -1.76 13.96 1.66
CA PHE A 140 -0.72 12.92 1.71
C PHE A 140 -1.13 11.75 2.63
N SER A 141 -1.77 12.03 3.77
CA SER A 141 -2.30 10.99 4.66
C SER A 141 -3.37 10.14 3.97
N ILE A 142 -4.31 10.79 3.27
CA ILE A 142 -5.36 10.09 2.50
C ILE A 142 -4.73 9.22 1.41
N LEU A 143 -3.76 9.76 0.68
CA LEU A 143 -3.10 9.05 -0.41
C LEU A 143 -2.31 7.83 0.10
N ALA A 144 -1.57 7.98 1.22
CA ALA A 144 -0.89 6.87 1.87
C ALA A 144 -1.89 5.77 2.30
N ALA A 145 -3.01 6.16 2.92
CA ALA A 145 -4.05 5.21 3.34
C ALA A 145 -4.66 4.46 2.14
N VAL A 146 -4.93 5.14 1.04
CA VAL A 146 -5.45 4.51 -0.19
C VAL A 146 -4.45 3.51 -0.76
N PHE A 147 -3.16 3.86 -0.83
CA PHE A 147 -2.13 2.96 -1.34
C PHE A 147 -1.88 1.75 -0.43
N ASN A 148 -1.86 1.94 0.90
CA ASN A 148 -1.73 0.85 1.86
C ASN A 148 -2.90 -0.13 1.74
N ASN A 149 -4.14 0.40 1.74
CA ASN A 149 -5.33 -0.42 1.57
C ASN A 149 -5.30 -1.16 0.22
N ALA A 150 -4.78 -0.53 -0.83
CA ALA A 150 -4.47 -1.24 -2.06
C ALA A 150 -3.56 -2.43 -1.72
N VAL A 151 -2.30 -2.23 -1.33
CA VAL A 151 -1.33 -3.31 -1.06
C VAL A 151 -1.92 -4.46 -0.21
N ASP A 152 -2.65 -4.13 0.85
CA ASP A 152 -3.33 -5.09 1.71
C ASP A 152 -4.37 -5.94 0.95
N ASN A 153 -5.21 -5.35 0.10
CA ASN A 153 -6.14 -6.11 -0.73
C ASN A 153 -5.41 -7.10 -1.69
N THR A 154 -4.21 -6.77 -2.19
CA THR A 154 -3.46 -7.71 -3.05
C THR A 154 -2.87 -8.82 -2.21
N ARG A 155 -2.44 -8.50 -0.99
CA ARG A 155 -1.96 -9.49 -0.04
C ARG A 155 -3.05 -10.51 0.27
N ASP A 156 -4.23 -10.06 0.66
CA ASP A 156 -5.36 -10.93 0.98
C ASP A 156 -5.73 -11.82 -0.22
N LEU A 157 -5.84 -11.21 -1.41
CA LEU A 157 -6.12 -11.95 -2.64
C LEU A 157 -5.06 -13.00 -2.97
N LEU A 158 -3.78 -12.68 -2.78
CA LEU A 158 -2.69 -13.63 -3.01
C LEU A 158 -2.73 -14.76 -1.97
N GLU A 159 -2.85 -14.44 -0.69
CA GLU A 159 -2.90 -15.43 0.39
C GLU A 159 -4.07 -16.41 0.19
N ASP A 160 -5.25 -15.90 -0.15
CA ASP A 160 -6.44 -16.71 -0.44
C ASP A 160 -6.25 -17.59 -1.69
N ALA A 161 -5.84 -16.99 -2.81
CA ALA A 161 -5.70 -17.72 -4.07
C ALA A 161 -4.63 -18.81 -3.98
N LEU A 162 -3.48 -18.49 -3.39
CA LEU A 162 -2.38 -19.44 -3.23
C LEU A 162 -2.77 -20.58 -2.29
N THR A 163 -3.43 -20.27 -1.17
CA THR A 163 -3.93 -21.30 -0.24
C THR A 163 -4.95 -22.20 -0.93
N GLU A 164 -5.91 -21.63 -1.67
CA GLU A 164 -6.90 -22.40 -2.42
C GLU A 164 -6.25 -23.32 -3.46
N ILE A 165 -5.25 -22.84 -4.20
CA ILE A 165 -4.52 -23.64 -5.19
C ILE A 165 -3.78 -24.80 -4.52
N MET A 166 -3.08 -24.56 -3.41
CA MET A 166 -2.34 -25.60 -2.68
C MET A 166 -3.28 -26.66 -2.10
N VAL A 167 -4.38 -26.26 -1.47
CA VAL A 167 -5.36 -27.18 -0.89
C VAL A 167 -6.05 -28.02 -1.96
N ARG A 168 -6.51 -27.41 -3.05
CA ARG A 168 -7.18 -28.12 -4.15
C ARG A 168 -6.25 -29.05 -4.91
N SER A 169 -5.00 -28.67 -5.11
CA SER A 169 -4.01 -29.52 -5.79
C SER A 169 -3.54 -30.70 -4.93
N ALA A 170 -3.56 -30.58 -3.60
CA ALA A 170 -3.34 -31.69 -2.69
C ALA A 170 -4.54 -32.67 -2.65
N THR A 171 -5.76 -32.14 -2.59
CA THR A 171 -7.00 -32.94 -2.46
C THR A 171 -7.49 -33.54 -3.77
N GLY A 172 -7.46 -32.79 -4.87
CA GLY A 172 -7.89 -33.26 -6.20
C GLY A 172 -6.99 -34.35 -6.80
N ALA A 173 -5.75 -34.45 -6.34
CA ALA A 173 -4.86 -35.57 -6.66
C ALA A 173 -5.21 -36.85 -5.88
N SER A 174 -5.81 -36.73 -4.70
CA SER A 174 -6.24 -37.85 -3.86
C SER A 174 -7.47 -38.57 -4.42
N ALA A 175 -8.36 -37.86 -5.12
CA ALA A 175 -9.55 -38.45 -5.75
C ALA A 175 -9.26 -39.27 -7.03
N LYS A 176 -8.01 -39.27 -7.52
CA LYS A 176 -7.57 -40.00 -8.73
C LYS A 176 -6.59 -41.14 -8.43
N ALA A 177 -6.25 -41.38 -7.16
CA ALA A 177 -5.41 -42.49 -6.69
C ALA A 177 -6.29 -43.59 -6.09
#